data_AF-A0A0B8NPH3-F1
#
_entry.id   AF-A0A0B8NPH3-F1
#
_cell.length_a   1.000
_cell.length_b   1.000
_cell.length_c   1.000
_cell.angle_alpha   90.00
_cell.angle_beta   90.00
_cell.angle_gamma   90.00
#
_symmetry.space_group_name_H-M   'P 1'
#
loop_
_entity.id
_entity.type
_entity.pdbx_description
1 polymer ?
#
loop_
_entity_poly.entity_id
_entity_poly.type
_entity_poly.pdbx_seq_one_letter_code
_entity_poly.pdbx_strand_id
1 'polypeptide(L)' 'MGCCDAPGLMPIEEAMPIILKNTPVVTETETLAIEDAIGRVLAHDVSSPLMSRLLITQQWTATQFVLPT' A
#
# COMPACT_ATOMS: atom_id res chain seq x y z
N MET A 1 -8.26 -2.36 -32.95
CA MET A 1 -8.64 -3.76 -33.23
C MET A 1 -8.04 -4.58 -32.10
N GLY A 2 -8.86 -4.94 -31.11
CA GLY A 2 -8.41 -5.58 -29.86
C GLY A 2 -7.91 -7.00 -30.12
N CYS A 3 -6.60 -7.19 -30.01
CA CYS A 3 -5.91 -8.46 -30.28
C CYS A 3 -6.10 -9.49 -29.14
N CYS A 4 -6.74 -9.10 -28.03
CA CYS A 4 -6.80 -9.90 -26.82
C CYS A 4 -8.18 -10.52 -26.53
N ASP A 5 -9.21 -10.19 -27.33
CA ASP A 5 -10.61 -10.58 -27.08
C ASP A 5 -11.11 -11.57 -28.14
N ALA A 6 -10.40 -12.69 -28.30
CA ALA A 6 -10.87 -13.77 -29.16
C ALA A 6 -12.15 -14.39 -28.55
N PRO A 7 -13.16 -14.75 -29.37
CA PRO A 7 -14.41 -15.32 -28.88
C PRO A 7 -14.14 -16.60 -28.07
N GLY A 8 -14.57 -16.61 -26.81
CA GLY A 8 -14.35 -17.71 -25.86
C GLY A 8 -13.25 -17.48 -24.82
N LEU A 9 -12.49 -16.39 -24.91
CA LEU A 9 -11.59 -15.94 -23.84
C LEU A 9 -12.29 -14.97 -22.91
N MET A 10 -11.91 -15.02 -21.63
CA MET A 10 -12.34 -14.04 -20.65
C MET A 10 -11.58 -12.73 -20.86
N PRO A 11 -12.27 -11.58 -21.01
CA PRO A 11 -11.63 -10.27 -21.09
C PRO A 11 -10.71 -10.02 -19.90
N ILE A 12 -9.64 -9.24 -20.11
CA ILE A 12 -8.65 -8.95 -19.06
C ILE A 12 -9.29 -8.26 -17.86
N GLU A 13 -10.24 -7.38 -18.12
CA GLU A 13 -11.01 -6.64 -17.11
C GLU A 13 -11.79 -7.58 -16.19
N GLU A 14 -12.21 -8.74 -16.69
CA GLU A 14 -12.91 -9.78 -15.92
C GLU A 14 -11.95 -10.77 -15.27
N ALA A 15 -10.84 -11.10 -15.93
CA ALA A 15 -9.84 -12.06 -15.43
C ALA A 15 -9.04 -11.52 -14.25
N MET A 16 -8.66 -10.24 -14.29
CA MET A 16 -7.82 -9.59 -13.26
C MET A 16 -8.41 -9.68 -11.84
N PRO A 17 -9.69 -9.33 -11.57
CA PRO A 17 -10.25 -9.48 -10.23
C PRO A 17 -10.34 -10.94 -9.78
N ILE A 18 -10.53 -11.90 -10.69
CA ILE A 18 -10.58 -13.34 -10.37
C ILE A 18 -9.21 -13.84 -9.92
N ILE A 19 -8.14 -13.44 -10.62
CA ILE A 19 -6.77 -13.82 -10.26
C ILE A 19 -6.40 -13.22 -8.90
N LEU A 20 -6.67 -11.93 -8.69
CA LEU A 20 -6.39 -11.25 -7.42
C LEU A 20 -7.16 -11.85 -6.25
N LYS A 21 -8.44 -12.21 -6.45
CA LYS A 21 -9.28 -12.83 -5.42
C LYS A 21 -8.75 -14.19 -4.96
N ASN A 22 -8.18 -14.97 -5.86
CA ASN A 22 -7.72 -16.33 -5.58
C ASN A 22 -6.24 -16.40 -5.19
N THR A 23 -5.52 -15.27 -5.23
CA THR A 23 -4.11 -15.22 -4.84
C THR A 23 -3.99 -15.04 -3.33
N PRO A 24 -3.38 -15.99 -2.58
CA PRO A 24 -3.20 -15.84 -1.15
C PRO A 24 -2.22 -14.71 -0.84
N VAL A 25 -2.51 -13.93 0.20
CA VAL A 25 -1.60 -12.91 0.71
C VAL A 25 -0.46 -13.59 1.47
N VAL A 26 0.78 -13.23 1.15
CA VAL A 26 1.95 -13.70 1.90
C VAL A 26 1.98 -12.98 3.24
N THR A 27 1.89 -13.74 4.34
CA THR A 27 1.86 -13.21 5.71
C THR A 27 3.15 -13.50 6.50
N GLU A 28 4.10 -14.21 5.90
CA GLU A 28 5.41 -14.46 6.49
C GLU A 28 6.23 -13.16 6.54
N THR A 29 6.91 -12.94 7.65
CA THR A 29 7.67 -11.70 7.90
C THR A 29 9.08 -12.05 8.34
N GLU A 30 10.03 -11.19 7.99
CA GLU A 30 11.41 -11.29 8.44
C GLU A 30 11.95 -9.91 8.81
N THR A 31 12.92 -9.88 9.72
CA THR A 31 13.60 -8.65 10.12
C THR A 31 14.92 -8.56 9.37
N LEU A 32 15.14 -7.43 8.70
CA LEU A 32 16.30 -7.18 7.86
C LEU A 32 17.00 -5.89 8.28
N ALA A 33 18.26 -5.74 7.89
CA ALA A 33 18.94 -4.45 7.95
C ALA A 33 18.32 -3.46 6.95
N ILE A 34 18.42 -2.16 7.24
CA ILE A 34 17.81 -1.10 6.41
C ILE A 34 18.40 -1.07 5.00
N GLU A 35 19.69 -1.35 4.88
CA GLU A 35 20.39 -1.45 3.58
C GLU A 35 19.78 -2.52 2.65
N ASP A 36 19.22 -3.59 3.21
CA ASP A 36 18.61 -4.71 2.47
C ASP A 36 17.09 -4.56 2.30
N ALA A 37 16.48 -3.50 2.84
CA ALA A 37 15.03 -3.32 2.85
C ALA A 37 14.46 -2.70 1.56
N ILE A 38 15.31 -2.21 0.64
CA ILE A 38 14.87 -1.56 -0.61
C ILE A 38 14.11 -2.55 -1.50
N GLY A 39 12.90 -2.19 -1.92
CA GLY A 39 12.05 -3.03 -2.77
C GLY A 39 11.21 -4.08 -2.02
N ARG A 40 11.28 -4.11 -0.68
CA ARG A 40 10.43 -4.96 0.17
C ARG A 40 9.17 -4.21 0.62
N VAL A 41 8.14 -4.95 1.02
CA VAL A 41 6.90 -4.41 1.59
C VAL A 41 6.96 -4.49 3.12
N LEU A 42 6.52 -3.43 3.80
CA LEU A 42 6.45 -3.38 5.25
C LEU A 42 5.38 -4.34 5.76
N ALA A 43 5.76 -5.18 6.73
CA ALA A 43 4.86 -6.13 7.36
C ALA A 43 3.90 -5.49 8.37
N HIS A 44 4.29 -4.36 8.96
CA HIS A 44 3.52 -3.63 9.97
C HIS A 44 3.78 -2.13 9.86
N ASP A 45 2.92 -1.34 10.48
CA ASP A 45 3.08 0.11 10.54
C ASP A 45 4.40 0.49 11.22
N VAL A 46 5.06 1.51 10.69
CA VAL A 46 6.29 2.08 11.27
C VAL A 46 5.91 3.34 12.03
N SER A 47 6.02 3.26 13.36
CA SER A 47 5.85 4.41 14.23
C SER A 47 7.20 5.00 14.61
N SER A 48 7.32 6.33 14.60
CA SER A 48 8.53 7.02 15.04
C SER A 48 8.74 6.78 16.54
N PRO A 49 9.84 6.14 16.98
CA PRO A 49 10.10 5.92 18.39
C PRO A 49 10.54 7.20 19.11
N LEU A 50 10.89 8.25 18.36
CA LEU A 50 11.28 9.55 18.89
C LEU A 50 10.13 10.54 18.73
N MET A 51 9.78 11.20 19.84
CA MET A 51 9.02 12.44 19.86
C MET A 51 9.90 13.55 19.26
N SER A 52 10.11 13.52 17.95
CA SER A 52 10.86 14.57 17.27
C SER A 52 10.04 15.86 17.36
N ARG A 53 10.57 16.84 18.09
CA ARG A 53 9.97 18.15 18.38
C ARG A 53 9.58 18.95 17.12
N LEU A 54 10.01 18.52 15.92
CA LEU A 54 9.70 19.14 14.63
C LEU A 54 8.43 18.58 13.93
N LEU A 55 7.95 17.39 14.27
CA LEU A 55 6.74 16.82 13.66
C LEU A 55 5.45 17.31 14.34
N ILE A 56 5.50 17.72 15.61
CA ILE A 56 4.34 18.30 16.30
C ILE A 56 3.95 19.64 15.63
N THR A 57 4.91 20.41 15.13
CA THR A 57 4.62 21.67 14.43
C THR A 57 4.05 21.52 13.02
N GLN A 58 4.24 20.36 12.36
CA GLN A 58 3.69 20.12 11.01
C GLN A 58 2.40 19.29 11.05
N GLN A 59 2.26 18.38 12.01
CA GLN A 59 1.12 17.46 12.09
C GLN A 59 -0.05 18.03 12.89
N TRP A 60 0.17 19.00 13.79
CA TRP A 60 -0.94 19.70 14.48
C TRP A 60 -1.50 20.88 13.67
N THR A 61 -0.77 21.41 12.67
CA THR A 61 -1.30 22.45 11.76
C THR A 61 -2.33 21.90 10.78
N ALA A 62 -2.27 20.62 10.39
CA ALA A 62 -3.28 20.02 9.51
C ALA A 62 -4.59 19.68 10.25
N THR A 63 -4.52 19.38 11.56
CA THR A 63 -5.71 19.02 12.35
C THR A 63 -6.46 20.25 12.89
N GLN A 64 -5.88 21.45 12.86
CA GLN A 64 -6.50 22.66 13.42
C GLN A 64 -7.24 23.54 12.39
N PHE A 65 -7.30 23.14 11.11
CA PHE A 65 -8.13 23.82 10.10
C PHE A 65 -9.39 23.01 9.76
N VAL A 66 -10.11 22.59 10.80
CA VAL A 66 -11.56 22.39 10.69
C VAL A 66 -12.18 23.68 11.16
N LEU A 67 -12.44 24.62 10.23
CA LEU A 67 -13.32 25.74 10.50
C LEU A 67 -14.78 25.26 10.35
N PRO A 68 -15.62 25.40 11.38
CA PRO A 68 -17.05 25.17 11.28
C PRO A 68 -17.73 26.40 10.67
N THR A 69 -18.51 26.20 9.62
CA THR A 69 -19.77 26.93 9.37
C THR A 69 -20.66 26.11 8.46
#